data_AF-A0AAV3RGE4-F1
#
_entry.id   AF-A0AAV3RGE4-F1
#
_cell.length_a   1.000
_cell.length_b   1.000
_cell.length_c   1.000
_cell.angle_alpha   90.00
_cell.angle_beta   90.00
_cell.angle_gamma   90.00
#
_symmetry.space_group_name_H-M   'P 1'
#
loop_
_entity.id
_entity.type
_entity.pdbx_description
1 polymer ?
#
loop_
_entity_poly.entity_id
_entity_poly.type
_entity_poly.pdbx_seq_one_letter_code
_entity_poly.pdbx_strand_id
1 'polypeptide(L)'
;MSIPLKELIERHCGGVRGGWDNLLAVIPGDSSVPLIPKNICREAVATGLRTTVVIVMDKSTDVVDAIARLSYFYKHESCGQCTSCREGFGWLWMIMDKMKVDNAKLEEIDMLNEVTKQIEGHTICVLGDAAAWPVQGLIRHFRPEIERRIRE
;
A
#
# COMPACT_ATOMS: atom_id res chain seq x y z
N MET A 1 -6.18 24.18 2.64
CA MET A 1 -5.02 23.40 3.12
C MET A 1 -4.45 22.66 1.91
N SER A 2 -3.37 23.17 1.32
CA SER A 2 -2.86 22.70 0.02
C SER A 2 -1.33 22.83 -0.02
N ILE A 3 -0.65 22.30 1.00
CA ILE A 3 0.82 22.24 1.01
C ILE A 3 1.28 21.11 0.07
N PRO A 4 2.25 21.35 -0.83
CA PRO A 4 2.87 20.29 -1.62
C PRO A 4 3.53 19.24 -0.71
N LEU A 5 3.36 17.95 -1.02
CA LEU A 5 3.87 16.86 -0.18
C LEU A 5 5.40 16.95 0.03
N LYS A 6 6.13 17.36 -1.01
CA LYS A 6 7.57 17.61 -0.92
C LYS A 6 7.91 18.74 0.04
N GLU A 7 7.17 19.85 0.00
CA GLU A 7 7.41 20.97 0.92
C GLU A 7 7.16 20.55 2.36
N LEU A 8 6.07 19.79 2.60
CA LEU A 8 5.76 19.27 3.92
C LEU A 8 6.93 18.43 4.50
N ILE A 9 7.41 17.46 3.74
CA ILE A 9 8.46 16.53 4.18
C ILE A 9 9.79 17.27 4.40
N GLU A 10 10.23 18.07 3.43
CA GLU A 10 11.54 18.73 3.48
C GLU A 10 11.59 19.85 4.53
N ARG A 11 10.52 20.64 4.66
CA ARG A 11 10.50 21.80 5.56
C ARG A 11 10.17 21.45 7.00
N HIS A 12 9.21 20.55 7.22
CA HIS A 12 8.64 20.30 8.55
C HIS A 12 9.10 18.98 9.17
N CYS A 13 9.50 17.99 8.37
CA CYS A 13 9.93 16.67 8.85
C CYS A 13 11.45 16.43 8.79
N GLY A 14 12.23 17.40 8.30
CA GLY A 14 13.68 17.29 8.17
C GLY A 14 14.16 16.56 6.92
N GLY A 15 13.27 16.30 5.95
CA GLY A 15 13.59 15.63 4.69
C GLY A 15 13.54 14.11 4.76
N VAL A 16 13.64 13.48 3.58
CA VAL A 16 13.73 12.02 3.46
C VAL A 16 15.11 11.56 3.94
N ARG A 17 15.18 10.42 4.63
CA ARG A 17 16.46 9.82 5.05
C ARG A 17 17.35 9.60 3.83
N GLY A 18 18.56 10.16 3.81
CA GLY A 18 19.45 10.11 2.64
C GLY A 18 19.11 11.09 1.51
N GLY A 19 18.21 12.04 1.76
CA GLY A 19 17.76 13.07 0.82
C GLY A 19 16.59 12.64 -0.06
N TRP A 20 15.94 13.61 -0.70
CA TRP A 20 14.76 13.38 -1.55
C TRP A 20 14.99 12.36 -2.68
N ASP A 21 16.23 12.20 -3.14
CA ASP A 21 16.57 11.23 -4.18
C ASP A 21 16.59 9.78 -3.71
N ASN A 22 16.65 9.58 -2.39
CA ASN A 22 16.49 8.28 -1.75
C ASN A 22 15.02 7.90 -1.51
N LEU A 23 14.05 8.74 -1.89
CA LEU A 23 12.63 8.41 -1.76
C LEU A 23 12.23 7.28 -2.72
N LEU A 24 11.54 6.27 -2.19
CA LEU A 24 10.93 5.19 -2.95
C LEU A 24 9.46 5.49 -3.21
N ALA A 25 8.68 5.58 -2.13
CA ALA A 25 7.24 5.77 -2.17
C ALA A 25 6.74 6.50 -0.91
N VAL A 26 5.54 7.06 -1.01
CA VAL A 26 4.84 7.69 0.11
C VAL A 26 3.41 7.18 0.14
N ILE A 27 2.88 6.90 1.33
CA ILE A 27 1.44 6.74 1.55
C ILE A 27 0.92 8.08 2.06
N PRO A 28 0.12 8.82 1.28
CA PRO A 28 -0.12 10.22 1.58
C PRO A 28 -1.18 10.46 2.68
N GLY A 29 -2.00 9.47 3.06
CA GLY A 29 -3.15 9.67 3.94
C GLY A 29 -3.55 8.45 4.76
N ASP A 30 -2.65 8.01 5.63
CA ASP A 30 -2.64 6.77 6.43
C ASP A 30 -2.60 5.47 5.62
N SER A 31 -2.53 4.35 6.34
CA SER A 31 -2.43 3.02 5.73
C SER A 31 -3.61 2.62 4.84
N SER A 32 -4.71 3.37 4.84
CA SER A 32 -5.91 3.05 4.07
C SER A 32 -5.86 3.55 2.64
N VAL A 33 -4.91 4.41 2.27
CA VAL A 33 -4.82 4.94 0.90
C VAL A 33 -3.72 4.26 0.09
N PRO A 34 -3.83 4.24 -1.26
CA PRO A 34 -2.77 3.71 -2.11
C PRO A 34 -1.46 4.47 -1.92
N LEU A 35 -0.36 3.73 -1.90
CA LEU A 35 0.98 4.31 -1.97
C LEU A 35 1.21 4.96 -3.34
N ILE A 36 1.97 6.06 -3.38
CA ILE A 36 2.37 6.74 -4.59
C ILE A 36 3.91 6.74 -4.74
N PRO A 37 4.44 6.50 -5.94
CA PRO A 37 5.88 6.57 -6.20
C PRO A 37 6.39 8.02 -6.20
N LYS A 38 7.70 8.18 -6.00
CA LYS A 38 8.40 9.48 -5.95
C LYS A 38 8.05 10.44 -7.09
N ASN A 39 7.87 9.94 -8.32
CA ASN A 39 7.58 10.76 -9.50
C ASN A 39 6.21 11.47 -9.40
N ILE A 40 5.23 10.86 -8.74
CA ILE A 40 3.88 11.43 -8.55
C ILE A 40 3.83 12.33 -7.31
N CYS A 41 4.68 12.07 -6.30
CA CYS A 41 4.71 12.82 -5.04
C CYS A 41 4.94 14.33 -5.18
N ARG A 42 5.60 14.80 -6.26
CA ARG A 42 5.90 16.23 -6.44
C ARG A 42 4.65 17.07 -6.70
N GLU A 43 3.67 16.50 -7.38
CA GLU A 43 2.44 17.18 -7.80
C GLU A 43 1.25 16.81 -6.92
N ALA A 44 1.39 15.77 -6.10
CA ALA A 44 0.38 15.36 -5.14
C ALA A 44 0.17 16.45 -4.07
N VAL A 45 -1.06 16.97 -4.04
CA VAL A 45 -1.52 17.89 -3.00
C VAL A 45 -2.06 17.05 -1.85
N ALA A 46 -1.72 17.42 -0.62
CA ALA A 46 -2.28 16.85 0.61
C ALA A 46 -3.77 17.22 0.82
N THR A 47 -4.60 17.16 -0.23
CA THR A 47 -6.04 17.45 -0.22
C THR A 47 -6.82 16.16 -0.44
N GLY A 48 -7.78 15.87 0.44
CA GLY A 48 -8.61 14.65 0.36
C GLY A 48 -8.06 13.44 1.14
N LEU A 49 -7.02 13.64 1.94
CA LEU A 49 -6.46 12.62 2.83
C LEU A 49 -7.44 12.35 3.96
N ARG A 50 -7.96 11.11 4.06
CA ARG A 50 -8.90 10.70 5.11
C ARG A 50 -8.40 11.09 6.50
N THR A 51 -7.16 10.74 6.79
CA THR A 51 -6.37 11.33 7.86
C THR A 51 -5.06 11.86 7.26
N THR A 52 -4.59 13.02 7.71
CA THR A 52 -3.37 13.67 7.15
C THR A 52 -2.08 13.04 7.72
N VAL A 53 -2.02 11.70 7.70
CA VAL A 53 -0.86 10.92 8.12
C VAL A 53 -0.05 10.53 6.90
N VAL A 54 1.20 10.99 6.83
CA VAL A 54 2.10 10.73 5.71
C VAL A 54 3.12 9.68 6.13
N ILE A 55 3.15 8.54 5.43
CA ILE A 55 4.13 7.46 5.67
C ILE A 55 5.16 7.50 4.56
N VAL A 56 6.41 7.79 4.89
CA VAL A 56 7.53 7.92 3.94
C VAL A 56 8.35 6.64 3.92
N MET A 57 8.60 6.09 2.74
CA MET A 57 9.46 4.92 2.53
C MET A 57 10.65 5.28 1.64
N ASP A 58 11.86 5.05 2.14
CA ASP A 58 13.09 5.23 1.37
C ASP A 58 13.48 3.95 0.60
N LYS A 59 14.44 4.04 -0.32
CA LYS A 59 14.84 2.92 -1.19
C LYS A 59 15.41 1.70 -0.46
N SER A 60 15.83 1.83 0.79
CA SER A 60 16.24 0.68 1.61
C SER A 60 15.07 -0.14 2.15
N THR A 61 13.85 0.35 2.00
CA THR A 61 12.65 -0.32 2.49
C THR A 61 12.20 -1.39 1.50
N ASP A 62 11.91 -2.59 2.01
CA ASP A 62 11.14 -3.59 1.28
C ASP A 62 9.68 -3.15 1.23
N VAL A 63 9.27 -2.57 0.09
CA VAL A 63 7.91 -2.07 -0.09
C VAL A 63 6.88 -3.21 -0.13
N VAL A 64 7.25 -4.42 -0.57
CA VAL A 64 6.34 -5.56 -0.60
C VAL A 64 6.08 -6.05 0.81
N ASP A 65 7.12 -6.17 1.63
CA ASP A 65 7.00 -6.53 3.05
C ASP A 65 6.23 -5.46 3.85
N ALA A 66 6.49 -4.18 3.60
CA ALA A 66 5.75 -3.08 4.24
C ALA A 66 4.24 -3.17 3.98
N ILE A 67 3.83 -3.41 2.73
CA ILE A 67 2.41 -3.58 2.39
C ILE A 67 1.86 -4.92 2.89
N ALA A 68 2.64 -6.00 2.87
CA ALA A 68 2.24 -7.28 3.48
C ALA A 68 1.96 -7.11 4.98
N ARG A 69 2.74 -6.29 5.67
CA ARG A 69 2.53 -5.96 7.08
C ARG A 69 1.27 -5.15 7.31
N LEU A 70 0.90 -4.26 6.39
CA LEU A 70 -0.40 -3.56 6.41
C LEU A 70 -1.56 -4.54 6.16
N SER A 71 -1.43 -5.45 5.20
CA SER A 71 -2.44 -6.49 4.97
C SER A 71 -2.65 -7.38 6.21
N TYR A 72 -1.57 -7.72 6.92
CA TYR A 72 -1.68 -8.41 8.21
C TYR A 72 -2.40 -7.57 9.27
N PHE A 73 -2.11 -6.27 9.35
CA PHE A 73 -2.81 -5.36 10.26
C PHE A 73 -4.32 -5.38 10.00
N TYR A 74 -4.74 -5.23 8.74
CA TYR A 74 -6.17 -5.28 8.40
C TYR A 74 -6.81 -6.63 8.72
N LYS A 75 -6.11 -7.75 8.47
CA LYS A 75 -6.55 -9.07 8.90
C LYS A 75 -6.76 -9.14 10.42
N HIS A 76 -5.84 -8.59 11.21
CA HIS A 76 -5.90 -8.65 12.67
C HIS A 76 -7.03 -7.76 13.23
N GLU A 77 -7.18 -6.55 12.67
CA GLU A 77 -8.14 -5.54 13.14
C GLU A 77 -9.52 -5.63 12.46
N SER A 78 -9.80 -6.75 11.77
CA SER A 78 -11.13 -7.00 11.21
C SER A 78 -12.08 -7.52 12.27
N CYS A 79 -13.25 -6.89 12.41
CA CYS A 79 -14.32 -7.39 13.28
C CYS A 79 -14.97 -8.70 12.79
N GLY A 80 -14.68 -9.12 11.55
CA GLY A 80 -15.17 -10.38 10.99
C GLY A 80 -16.66 -10.44 10.64
N GLN A 81 -17.39 -9.32 10.67
CA GLN A 81 -18.84 -9.32 10.48
C GLN A 81 -19.27 -9.69 9.04
N CYS A 82 -18.64 -9.13 8.01
CA CYS A 82 -18.93 -9.44 6.61
C CYS A 82 -17.95 -10.47 6.05
N THR A 83 -18.46 -11.45 5.30
CA THR A 83 -17.66 -12.56 4.75
C THR A 83 -16.54 -12.07 3.84
N SER A 84 -16.82 -11.12 2.95
CA SER A 84 -15.82 -10.55 2.03
C SER A 84 -14.60 -9.99 2.77
N CYS A 85 -14.81 -9.36 3.94
CA CYS A 85 -13.74 -8.85 4.78
C CYS A 85 -13.07 -9.97 5.59
N ARG A 86 -13.88 -10.80 6.29
CA ARG A 86 -13.39 -11.84 7.20
C ARG A 86 -12.49 -12.86 6.49
N GLU A 87 -12.94 -13.35 5.35
CA GLU A 87 -12.20 -14.36 4.58
C GLU A 87 -11.19 -13.68 3.64
N GLY A 88 -11.60 -12.58 3.00
CA GLY A 88 -10.78 -11.90 2.00
C GLY A 88 -9.50 -11.30 2.58
N PHE A 89 -9.50 -10.80 3.81
CA PHE A 89 -8.29 -10.26 4.43
C PHE A 89 -7.28 -11.34 4.78
N GLY A 90 -7.77 -12.52 5.19
CA GLY A 90 -6.92 -13.69 5.38
C GLY A 90 -6.22 -14.07 4.08
N TRP A 91 -6.97 -14.15 2.99
CA TRP A 91 -6.45 -14.46 1.65
C TRP A 91 -5.47 -13.39 1.14
N LEU A 92 -5.81 -12.11 1.26
CA LEU A 92 -4.93 -11.00 0.91
C LEU A 92 -3.58 -11.13 1.62
N TRP A 93 -3.60 -11.30 2.95
CA TRP A 93 -2.37 -11.44 3.72
C TRP A 93 -1.59 -12.68 3.31
N MET A 94 -2.23 -13.84 3.13
CA MET A 94 -1.53 -15.07 2.74
C MET A 94 -0.80 -14.94 1.40
N ILE A 95 -1.42 -14.31 0.40
CA ILE A 95 -0.78 -14.10 -0.91
C ILE A 95 0.35 -13.06 -0.79
N MET A 96 0.14 -11.97 -0.04
CA MET A 96 1.19 -10.98 0.22
C MET A 96 2.38 -11.59 0.99
N ASP A 97 2.12 -12.50 1.93
CA ASP A 97 3.14 -13.22 2.70
C ASP A 97 3.93 -14.20 1.83
N LYS A 98 3.34 -14.73 0.75
CA LYS A 98 4.06 -15.48 -0.28
C LYS A 98 4.90 -14.55 -1.18
N MET A 99 4.34 -13.40 -1.57
CA MET A 99 5.02 -12.44 -2.43
C MET A 99 6.24 -11.80 -1.76
N LYS A 100 6.23 -11.61 -0.43
CA LYS A 100 7.38 -11.04 0.29
C LYS A 100 8.56 -12.02 0.40
N VAL A 101 8.31 -13.34 0.33
CA VAL A 101 9.34 -14.40 0.39
C VAL A 101 9.62 -15.02 -0.98
N ASP A 102 9.24 -14.31 -2.04
CA ASP A 102 9.53 -14.65 -3.43
C ASP A 102 8.97 -16.02 -3.88
N ASN A 103 7.94 -16.53 -3.18
CA ASN A 103 7.33 -17.84 -3.43
C ASN A 103 5.94 -17.73 -4.08
N ALA A 104 5.72 -16.66 -4.86
CA ALA A 104 4.49 -16.41 -5.59
C ALA A 104 4.65 -16.73 -7.08
N LYS A 105 3.55 -16.95 -7.79
CA LYS A 105 3.55 -17.07 -9.26
C LYS A 105 3.14 -15.75 -9.90
N LEU A 106 3.57 -15.50 -11.14
CA LEU A 106 3.22 -14.27 -11.86
C LEU A 106 1.69 -14.09 -12.01
N GLU A 107 0.95 -15.19 -12.23
CA GLU A 107 -0.51 -15.19 -12.30
C GLU A 107 -1.18 -14.81 -10.96
N GLU A 108 -0.49 -15.03 -9.83
CA GLU A 108 -1.03 -14.67 -8.51
C GLU A 108 -1.07 -13.15 -8.31
N ILE A 109 -0.31 -12.36 -9.09
CA ILE A 109 -0.40 -10.89 -9.07
C ILE A 109 -1.77 -10.44 -9.58
N ASP A 110 -2.22 -10.99 -10.71
CA ASP A 110 -3.48 -10.62 -11.32
C ASP A 110 -4.66 -11.19 -10.53
N MET A 111 -4.51 -12.42 -10.00
CA MET A 111 -5.47 -13.01 -9.05
C MET A 111 -5.60 -12.15 -7.80
N LEU A 112 -4.50 -11.68 -7.21
CA LEU A 112 -4.53 -10.81 -6.05
C LEU A 112 -5.26 -9.50 -6.34
N ASN A 113 -5.02 -8.90 -7.51
CA ASN A 113 -5.72 -7.71 -7.94
C ASN A 113 -7.23 -7.96 -8.09
N GLU A 114 -7.65 -9.12 -8.59
CA GLU A 114 -9.07 -9.49 -8.66
C GLU A 114 -9.67 -9.66 -7.26
N VAL A 115 -8.98 -10.36 -6.35
CA VAL A 115 -9.41 -10.52 -4.95
C VAL A 115 -9.63 -9.16 -4.28
N THR A 116 -8.73 -8.19 -4.49
CA THR A 116 -8.93 -6.84 -3.93
C THR A 116 -10.23 -6.18 -4.41
N LYS A 117 -10.62 -6.38 -5.68
CA LYS A 117 -11.87 -5.84 -6.24
C LYS A 117 -13.12 -6.57 -5.76
N GLN A 118 -13.00 -7.84 -5.40
CA GLN A 118 -14.09 -8.60 -4.78
C GLN A 118 -14.33 -8.19 -3.32
N ILE A 119 -13.32 -7.61 -2.67
CA ILE A 119 -13.43 -7.07 -1.32
C ILE A 119 -13.97 -5.64 -1.38
N GLU A 120 -13.36 -4.80 -2.23
CA GLU A 120 -13.76 -3.41 -2.45
C GLU A 120 -15.23 -3.32 -2.85
N GLY A 121 -15.98 -2.45 -2.17
CA GLY A 121 -17.41 -2.25 -2.44
C GLY A 121 -18.35 -3.39 -2.03
N HIS A 122 -17.84 -4.51 -1.53
CA HIS A 122 -18.63 -5.68 -1.10
C HIS A 122 -18.54 -5.94 0.41
N THR A 123 -18.10 -4.94 1.18
CA THR A 123 -18.03 -4.96 2.64
C THR A 123 -19.04 -4.00 3.27
N ILE A 124 -19.44 -4.26 4.52
CA ILE A 124 -20.43 -3.42 5.23
C ILE A 124 -19.86 -2.02 5.55
N CYS A 125 -18.58 -1.95 5.91
CA CYS A 125 -17.90 -0.70 6.23
C CYS A 125 -16.70 -0.49 5.32
N VAL A 126 -16.07 0.69 5.45
CA VAL A 126 -14.94 1.13 4.62
C VAL A 126 -13.59 0.48 4.96
N LEU A 127 -13.57 -0.46 5.92
CA LEU A 127 -12.36 -1.23 6.22
C LEU A 127 -11.95 -2.11 5.03
N GLY A 128 -12.94 -2.64 4.27
CA GLY A 128 -12.69 -3.44 3.07
C GLY A 128 -11.86 -2.67 2.03
N ASP A 129 -12.33 -1.48 1.68
CA ASP A 129 -11.64 -0.57 0.77
C ASP A 129 -10.25 -0.20 1.31
N ALA A 130 -10.16 0.11 2.62
CA ALA A 130 -8.90 0.44 3.28
C ALA A 130 -7.86 -0.69 3.22
N ALA A 131 -8.28 -1.95 3.22
CA ALA A 131 -7.36 -3.09 3.09
C ALA A 131 -7.01 -3.42 1.63
N ALA A 132 -7.93 -3.16 0.69
CA ALA A 132 -7.76 -3.41 -0.74
C ALA A 132 -6.83 -2.38 -1.39
N TRP A 133 -7.00 -1.09 -1.09
CA TRP A 133 -6.29 0.01 -1.76
C TRP A 133 -4.76 0.00 -1.63
N PRO A 134 -4.14 -0.36 -0.49
CA PRO A 134 -2.68 -0.46 -0.39
C PRO A 134 -2.10 -1.52 -1.33
N VAL A 135 -2.78 -2.68 -1.42
CA VAL A 135 -2.38 -3.78 -2.31
C VAL A 135 -2.58 -3.39 -3.77
N GLN A 136 -3.71 -2.76 -4.12
CA GLN A 136 -3.93 -2.24 -5.47
C GLN A 136 -2.90 -1.17 -5.86
N GLY A 137 -2.53 -0.29 -4.93
CA GLY A 137 -1.49 0.73 -5.15
C GLY A 137 -0.11 0.10 -5.38
N LEU A 138 0.24 -0.91 -4.58
CA LEU A 138 1.46 -1.69 -4.76
C LEU A 138 1.49 -2.35 -6.14
N ILE A 139 0.44 -3.08 -6.52
CA ILE A 139 0.37 -3.76 -7.82
C ILE A 139 0.44 -2.72 -8.96
N ARG A 140 -0.23 -1.58 -8.84
CA ARG A 140 -0.26 -0.55 -9.89
C ARG A 140 1.12 0.09 -10.13
N HIS A 141 1.86 0.40 -9.07
CA HIS A 141 3.08 1.20 -9.17
C HIS A 141 4.37 0.38 -9.08
N PHE A 142 4.31 -0.79 -8.43
CA PHE A 142 5.46 -1.65 -8.14
C PHE A 142 5.29 -3.06 -8.72
N ARG A 143 4.39 -3.27 -9.70
CA ARG A 143 4.33 -4.54 -10.45
C ARG A 143 5.70 -5.03 -10.93
N PRO A 144 6.55 -4.18 -11.54
CA PRO A 144 7.86 -4.64 -12.02
C PRO A 144 8.76 -5.16 -10.89
N GLU A 145 8.65 -4.61 -9.68
CA GLU A 145 9.40 -5.06 -8.51
C GLU A 145 8.89 -6.42 -8.00
N ILE A 146 7.57 -6.63 -7.98
CA ILE A 146 6.97 -7.94 -7.65
C ILE A 146 7.36 -8.99 -8.70
N GLU A 147 7.27 -8.64 -9.99
CA GLU A 147 7.67 -9.53 -11.08
C GLU A 147 9.17 -9.86 -11.04
N ARG A 148 10.03 -8.91 -10.65
CA ARG A 148 11.47 -9.12 -10.46
C ARG A 148 11.71 -10.17 -9.38
N ARG A 149 11.11 -9.98 -8.20
CA ARG A 149 11.20 -10.91 -7.05
C ARG A 149 10.81 -12.33 -7.39
N ILE A 150 9.68 -12.51 -8.08
CA ILE A 150 9.18 -13.84 -8.47
C ILE A 150 10.11 -14.57 -9.46
N ARG A 151 10.95 -13.83 -10.21
CA ARG A 151 11.85 -14.41 -11.22
C ARG A 151 13.25 -14.69 -10.68
N GLU A 152 13.59 -14.18 -9.50
CA GLU A 152 14.87 -14.43 -8.82
C GLU A 152 14.86 -15.77 -8.08
#